data_AF-A0A4V3XBQ1-F1
#
_entry.id   AF-A0A4V3XBQ1-F1
#
_cell.length_a   1.000
_cell.length_b   1.000
_cell.length_c   1.000
_cell.angle_alpha   90.00
_cell.angle_beta   90.00
_cell.angle_gamma   90.00
#
_symmetry.space_group_name_H-M   'P 1'
#
loop_
_entity.id
_entity.type
_entity.pdbx_description
1 polymer ?
#
loop_
_entity_poly.entity_id
_entity_poly.type
_entity_poly.pdbx_seq_one_letter_code
_entity_poly.pdbx_strand_id
1 'polypeptide(L)'
;MVKTPATIETATKLWLEEDVWSGPSEMNVPAGSCVLGNLLKYAEYDTLERVLKVTGRNSDEVAKLAVGRLKRAVAASPLIGQHLTIYVDFICSLSRSSKHAFRNALLSANVIWNITTALVKISTVINATRDLSFLDAMVSGFGYLYNCLESSDGFTWVSQAIGAGLLQAFVDCSPQFSKLSPKDLRMVLDIFEKILPRYLVYRSIVEALDGPMRKLDDGPSKNRVTKSAAKDVWHAFHKLASERIMVVWHIVDTMKGKHVTCDNVKV
;
A
#
# COMPACT_ATOMS: atom_id res chain seq x y z
N MET A 1 25.96 3.67 -13.42
CA MET A 1 25.41 5.03 -13.22
C MET A 1 25.35 5.45 -11.75
N VAL A 2 24.83 4.63 -10.83
CA VAL A 2 24.76 4.99 -9.38
C VAL A 2 26.15 5.28 -8.75
N LYS A 3 27.21 4.65 -9.26
CA LYS A 3 28.60 4.84 -8.80
C LYS A 3 29.24 6.15 -9.27
N THR A 4 28.63 6.86 -10.21
CA THR A 4 29.15 8.17 -10.65
C THR A 4 28.99 9.18 -9.50
N PRO A 5 30.06 9.89 -9.11
CA PRO A 5 29.97 10.92 -8.08
C PRO A 5 28.90 11.97 -8.43
N ALA A 6 28.25 12.52 -7.40
CA ALA A 6 27.20 13.55 -7.51
C ALA A 6 25.88 13.15 -8.22
N THR A 7 25.77 11.97 -8.86
CA THR A 7 24.55 11.62 -9.61
C THR A 7 23.29 11.53 -8.75
N ILE A 8 23.38 10.94 -7.55
CA ILE A 8 22.26 10.87 -6.61
C ILE A 8 21.90 12.25 -6.08
N GLU A 9 22.91 13.07 -5.80
CA GLU A 9 22.75 14.41 -5.27
C GLU A 9 22.06 15.32 -6.28
N THR A 10 22.48 15.28 -7.55
CA THR A 10 21.85 16.02 -8.65
C THR A 10 20.42 15.56 -8.87
N ALA A 11 20.17 14.25 -8.94
CA ALA A 11 18.81 13.72 -9.12
C ALA A 11 17.89 14.07 -7.94
N THR A 12 18.42 14.11 -6.71
CA THR A 12 17.68 14.53 -5.51
C THR A 12 17.29 16.01 -5.60
N LYS A 13 18.19 16.89 -6.03
CA LYS A 13 17.89 18.31 -6.22
C LYS A 13 16.80 18.53 -7.28
N LEU A 14 16.91 17.85 -8.42
CA LEU A 14 15.88 17.88 -9.48
C LEU A 14 14.52 17.39 -8.96
N TRP A 15 14.51 16.34 -8.15
CA TRP A 15 13.29 15.85 -7.51
C TRP A 15 12.68 16.86 -6.53
N LEU A 16 13.48 17.56 -5.74
CA LEU A 16 13.00 18.61 -4.82
C LEU A 16 12.36 19.78 -5.58
N GLU A 17 12.87 20.13 -6.76
CA GLU A 17 12.40 21.23 -7.60
C GLU A 17 11.25 20.84 -8.55
N GLU A 18 10.85 19.56 -8.60
CA GLU A 18 9.86 19.02 -9.56
C GLU A 18 8.51 19.77 -9.55
N ASP A 19 8.07 20.29 -8.40
CA ASP A 19 6.80 21.03 -8.28
C ASP A 19 6.94 22.55 -8.44
N VAL A 20 8.18 23.09 -8.56
CA VAL A 20 8.43 24.54 -8.56
C VAL A 20 8.25 25.14 -9.96
N TRP A 21 8.40 24.34 -11.01
CA TRP A 21 8.32 24.82 -12.39
C TRP A 21 6.86 24.99 -12.85
N SER A 22 6.44 26.24 -13.05
CA SER A 22 5.12 26.60 -13.59
C SER A 22 5.11 26.89 -15.10
N GLY A 23 6.24 26.70 -15.79
CA GLY A 23 6.32 26.89 -17.23
C GLY A 23 5.61 25.78 -18.01
N PRO A 24 5.28 26.00 -19.30
CA PRO A 24 4.74 24.96 -20.16
C PRO A 24 5.76 23.82 -20.28
N SER A 25 5.55 22.74 -19.55
CA SER A 25 6.31 21.50 -19.71
C SER A 25 5.66 20.71 -20.83
N GLU A 26 6.40 20.45 -21.90
CA GLU A 26 5.98 19.47 -22.91
C GLU A 26 5.94 18.04 -22.33
N MET A 27 6.64 17.80 -21.22
CA MET A 27 6.65 16.52 -20.52
C MET A 27 5.55 16.48 -19.46
N ASN A 28 4.47 15.74 -19.75
CA ASN A 28 3.44 15.37 -18.77
C ASN A 28 3.88 14.16 -17.91
N VAL A 29 5.11 14.16 -17.41
CA VAL A 29 5.67 13.07 -16.59
C VAL A 29 6.44 13.68 -15.42
N PRO A 30 6.27 13.17 -14.18
CA PRO A 30 7.07 13.60 -13.03
C PRO A 30 8.52 13.11 -13.17
N ALA A 31 9.31 13.87 -13.92
CA ALA A 31 10.64 13.48 -14.37
C ALA A 31 11.63 13.32 -13.22
N GLY A 32 11.58 14.18 -12.20
CA GLY A 32 12.45 14.09 -11.03
C GLY A 32 12.19 12.82 -10.22
N SER A 33 10.92 12.51 -9.97
CA SER A 33 10.49 11.28 -9.29
C SER A 33 10.84 10.04 -10.10
N CYS A 34 10.68 10.10 -11.43
CA CYS A 34 11.05 9.01 -12.33
C CYS A 34 12.56 8.75 -12.36
N VAL A 35 13.37 9.79 -12.55
CA VAL A 35 14.84 9.68 -12.63
C VAL A 35 15.41 9.21 -11.30
N LEU A 36 15.02 9.86 -10.20
CA LEU A 36 15.51 9.47 -8.88
C LEU A 36 15.00 8.08 -8.49
N GLY A 37 13.73 7.77 -8.73
CA GLY A 37 13.16 6.44 -8.49
C GLY A 37 13.92 5.33 -9.21
N ASN A 38 14.26 5.53 -10.48
CA ASN A 38 15.07 4.58 -11.24
C ASN A 38 16.49 4.41 -10.70
N LEU A 39 17.14 5.51 -10.28
CA LEU A 39 18.45 5.44 -9.62
C LEU A 39 18.38 4.70 -8.27
N LEU A 40 17.25 4.81 -7.57
CA LEU A 40 17.01 4.16 -6.28
C LEU A 40 16.40 2.75 -6.40
N LYS A 41 16.13 2.24 -7.61
CA LYS A 41 15.48 0.93 -7.83
C LYS A 41 16.23 -0.26 -7.22
N TYR A 42 17.53 -0.13 -6.96
CA TYR A 42 18.32 -1.11 -6.21
C TYR A 42 19.18 -0.43 -5.15
N ALA A 43 18.71 0.71 -4.60
CA ALA A 43 19.45 1.46 -3.61
C ALA A 43 19.70 0.62 -2.34
N GLU A 44 20.97 0.58 -1.97
CA GLU A 44 21.44 0.13 -0.66
C GLU A 44 21.39 1.29 0.34
N TYR A 45 21.68 0.99 1.61
CA TYR A 45 21.66 1.95 2.71
C TYR A 45 22.45 3.23 2.39
N ASP A 46 23.69 3.10 1.89
CA ASP A 46 24.57 4.24 1.58
C ASP A 46 24.03 5.13 0.45
N THR A 47 23.28 4.55 -0.49
CA THR A 47 22.65 5.33 -1.55
C THR A 47 21.52 6.19 -0.99
N LEU A 48 20.75 5.66 -0.04
CA LEU A 48 19.68 6.42 0.64
C LEU A 48 20.26 7.50 1.57
N GLU A 49 21.38 7.25 2.23
CA GLU A 49 22.09 8.26 3.03
C GLU A 49 22.55 9.46 2.19
N ARG A 50 22.93 9.24 0.93
CA ARG A 50 23.27 10.35 0.00
C ARG A 50 22.05 11.23 -0.30
N VAL A 51 20.87 10.64 -0.49
CA VAL A 51 19.61 11.39 -0.64
C VAL A 51 19.34 12.20 0.64
N LEU A 52 19.44 11.54 1.79
CA LEU A 52 19.17 12.15 3.09
C LEU A 52 20.13 13.31 3.40
N LYS A 53 21.41 13.20 3.01
CA LYS A 53 22.39 14.29 3.16
C LYS A 53 22.00 15.52 2.36
N VAL A 54 21.49 15.36 1.14
CA VAL A 54 21.07 16.48 0.27
C VAL A 54 19.83 17.16 0.84
N THR A 55 18.94 16.43 1.49
CA THR A 55 17.70 16.96 2.09
C THR A 55 17.89 17.49 3.51
N GLY A 56 19.13 17.84 3.89
CA GLY A 56 19.44 18.38 5.22
C GLY A 56 19.24 17.39 6.37
N ARG A 57 19.32 16.08 6.08
CA ARG A 57 19.06 14.97 7.01
C ARG A 57 17.64 14.91 7.56
N ASN A 58 16.68 15.49 6.84
CA ASN A 58 15.28 15.47 7.24
C ASN A 58 14.49 14.39 6.49
N SER A 59 14.36 13.20 7.08
CA SER A 59 13.59 12.09 6.48
C SER A 59 12.09 12.35 6.44
N ASP A 60 11.56 13.10 7.40
CA ASP A 60 10.13 13.34 7.55
C ASP A 60 9.60 14.25 6.44
N GLU A 61 10.34 15.31 6.08
CA GLU A 61 9.97 16.19 4.98
C GLU A 61 10.05 15.48 3.63
N VAL A 62 11.04 14.60 3.44
CA VAL A 62 11.11 13.75 2.23
C VAL A 62 9.89 12.83 2.14
N ALA A 63 9.52 12.18 3.24
CA ALA A 63 8.36 11.29 3.30
C ALA A 63 7.05 12.04 3.05
N LYS A 64 6.84 13.19 3.70
CA LYS A 64 5.66 14.04 3.50
C LYS A 64 5.55 14.54 2.06
N LEU A 65 6.67 14.94 1.45
CA LEU A 65 6.68 15.40 0.06
C LEU A 65 6.31 14.26 -0.90
N ALA A 66 6.93 13.08 -0.75
CA ALA A 66 6.65 11.91 -1.58
C ALA A 66 5.18 11.46 -1.47
N VAL A 67 4.65 11.33 -0.24
CA VAL A 67 3.24 10.99 0.00
C VAL A 67 2.32 12.10 -0.50
N GLY A 68 2.70 13.37 -0.32
CA GLY A 68 1.95 14.53 -0.81
C GLY A 68 1.77 14.50 -2.33
N ARG A 69 2.82 14.16 -3.08
CA ARG A 69 2.74 13.98 -4.54
C ARG A 69 1.81 12.84 -4.95
N LEU A 70 1.91 11.68 -4.29
CA LEU A 70 0.98 10.57 -4.52
C LEU A 70 -0.48 11.01 -4.28
N LYS A 71 -0.75 11.71 -3.17
CA LYS A 71 -2.10 12.21 -2.86
C LYS A 71 -2.64 13.15 -3.93
N ARG A 72 -1.82 14.09 -4.42
CA ARG A 72 -2.20 14.98 -5.52
C ARG A 72 -2.51 14.20 -6.79
N ALA A 73 -1.68 13.21 -7.14
CA ALA A 73 -1.92 12.35 -8.30
C ALA A 73 -3.22 11.55 -8.18
N VAL A 74 -3.52 11.01 -7.00
CA VAL A 74 -4.77 10.28 -6.72
C VAL A 74 -6.01 11.19 -6.79
N ALA A 75 -5.86 12.47 -6.45
CA ALA A 75 -6.93 13.46 -6.51
C ALA A 75 -7.12 14.09 -7.90
N ALA A 76 -6.19 13.85 -8.84
CA ALA A 76 -6.26 14.41 -10.18
C ALA A 76 -7.44 13.85 -10.98
N SER A 77 -7.99 14.69 -11.87
CA SER A 77 -9.03 14.32 -12.82
C SER A 77 -8.65 14.85 -14.22
N PRO A 78 -8.33 13.98 -15.19
CA PRO A 78 -8.37 12.52 -15.10
C PRO A 78 -7.24 11.94 -14.24
N LEU A 79 -7.47 10.74 -13.70
CA LEU A 79 -6.44 9.95 -13.04
C LEU A 79 -5.44 9.44 -14.10
N ILE A 80 -4.14 9.55 -13.84
CA ILE A 80 -3.08 9.15 -14.77
C ILE A 80 -2.30 7.97 -14.18
N GLY A 81 -2.48 6.77 -14.74
CA GLY A 81 -1.87 5.54 -14.21
C GLY A 81 -0.34 5.64 -14.14
N GLN A 82 0.30 6.19 -15.17
CA GLN A 82 1.76 6.38 -15.20
C GLN A 82 2.28 7.22 -14.03
N HIS A 83 1.58 8.29 -13.63
CA HIS A 83 1.99 9.13 -12.50
C HIS A 83 1.90 8.35 -11.20
N LEU A 84 0.83 7.57 -11.01
CA LEU A 84 0.68 6.70 -9.84
C LEU A 84 1.81 5.68 -9.77
N THR A 85 2.12 4.99 -10.86
CA THR A 85 3.24 4.02 -10.90
C THR A 85 4.55 4.69 -10.47
N ILE A 86 4.88 5.85 -11.05
CA ILE A 86 6.13 6.54 -10.73
C ILE A 86 6.21 6.92 -9.25
N TYR A 87 5.15 7.51 -8.69
CA TYR A 87 5.16 7.93 -7.29
C TYR A 87 5.18 6.73 -6.32
N VAL A 88 4.45 5.66 -6.62
CA VAL A 88 4.46 4.45 -5.80
C VAL A 88 5.81 3.76 -5.87
N ASP A 89 6.41 3.59 -7.05
CA ASP A 89 7.73 2.98 -7.22
C ASP A 89 8.85 3.79 -6.55
N PHE A 90 8.73 5.12 -6.57
CA PHE A 90 9.63 6.01 -5.83
C PHE A 90 9.52 5.76 -4.32
N ILE A 91 8.30 5.72 -3.78
CA ILE A 91 8.03 5.41 -2.37
C ILE A 91 8.54 4.00 -2.00
N CYS A 92 8.34 3.00 -2.85
CA CYS A 92 8.91 1.65 -2.70
C CYS A 92 10.45 1.69 -2.60
N SER A 93 11.08 2.52 -3.44
CA SER A 93 12.54 2.64 -3.46
C SER A 93 13.09 3.30 -2.19
N LEU A 94 12.41 4.32 -1.66
CA LEU A 94 12.79 4.98 -0.39
C LEU A 94 12.62 4.06 0.83
N SER A 95 11.65 3.14 0.80
CA SER A 95 11.29 2.25 1.92
C SER A 95 11.96 0.88 1.90
N ARG A 96 12.79 0.60 0.88
CA ARG A 96 13.37 -0.73 0.66
C ARG A 96 14.19 -1.23 1.85
N SER A 97 15.03 -0.37 2.43
CA SER A 97 15.81 -0.72 3.60
C SER A 97 14.96 -0.63 4.86
N SER A 98 14.75 -1.77 5.53
CA SER A 98 13.95 -1.83 6.77
C SER A 98 14.57 -1.04 7.93
N LYS A 99 15.87 -0.79 7.88
CA LYS A 99 16.63 -0.08 8.93
C LYS A 99 16.84 1.42 8.64
N HIS A 100 16.52 1.88 7.43
CA HIS A 100 16.75 3.27 7.04
C HIS A 100 15.64 4.19 7.54
N ALA A 101 15.98 5.42 7.94
CA ALA A 101 15.06 6.40 8.53
C ALA A 101 13.83 6.69 7.64
N PHE A 102 13.99 6.65 6.31
CA PHE A 102 12.88 6.84 5.37
C PHE A 102 11.72 5.87 5.57
N ARG A 103 11.96 4.61 5.96
CA ARG A 103 10.86 3.65 6.15
C ARG A 103 9.94 4.09 7.27
N ASN A 104 10.51 4.43 8.43
CA ASN A 104 9.75 4.90 9.58
C ASN A 104 9.07 6.25 9.28
N ALA A 105 9.78 7.18 8.64
CA ALA A 105 9.23 8.47 8.24
C ALA A 105 8.01 8.32 7.29
N LEU A 106 8.08 7.40 6.32
CA LEU A 106 6.96 7.08 5.43
C LEU A 106 5.77 6.47 6.18
N LEU A 107 6.02 5.53 7.08
CA LEU A 107 4.98 4.92 7.93
C LEU A 107 4.30 6.00 8.80
N SER A 108 5.07 6.89 9.43
CA SER A 108 4.56 8.04 10.18
C SER A 108 3.77 9.03 9.31
N ALA A 109 4.08 9.11 8.00
CA ALA A 109 3.34 9.90 7.03
C ALA A 109 2.06 9.19 6.49
N ASN A 110 1.59 8.12 7.14
CA ASN A 110 0.40 7.35 6.74
C ASN A 110 0.48 6.79 5.31
N VAL A 111 1.66 6.43 4.85
CA VAL A 111 1.87 5.89 3.49
C VAL A 111 0.99 4.67 3.20
N ILE A 112 0.76 3.78 4.16
CA ILE A 112 -0.07 2.57 4.00
C ILE A 112 -1.51 2.96 3.64
N TRP A 113 -2.08 3.91 4.37
CA TRP A 113 -3.41 4.45 4.10
C TRP A 113 -3.49 5.06 2.69
N ASN A 114 -2.51 5.89 2.34
CA ASN A 114 -2.50 6.60 1.06
C ASN A 114 -2.32 5.66 -0.14
N ILE A 115 -1.44 4.66 -0.03
CA ILE A 115 -1.26 3.62 -1.05
C ILE A 115 -2.53 2.79 -1.22
N THR A 116 -3.16 2.39 -0.12
CA THR A 116 -4.40 1.61 -0.18
C THR A 116 -5.54 2.45 -0.79
N THR A 117 -5.63 3.73 -0.44
CA THR A 117 -6.59 4.66 -1.06
C THR A 117 -6.34 4.80 -2.56
N ALA A 118 -5.07 4.86 -2.99
CA ALA A 118 -4.70 4.86 -4.40
C ALA A 118 -5.17 3.58 -5.10
N LEU A 119 -4.98 2.40 -4.48
CA LEU A 119 -5.46 1.11 -5.01
C LEU A 119 -6.99 1.08 -5.15
N VAL A 120 -7.73 1.60 -4.18
CA VAL A 120 -9.20 1.73 -4.28
C VAL A 120 -9.58 2.64 -5.44
N LYS A 121 -8.87 3.74 -5.67
CA LYS A 121 -9.13 4.61 -6.83
C LYS A 121 -8.80 3.92 -8.16
N ILE A 122 -7.65 3.24 -8.23
CA ILE A 122 -7.25 2.45 -9.40
C ILE A 122 -8.31 1.38 -9.72
N SER A 123 -8.85 0.69 -8.71
CA SER A 123 -9.81 -0.39 -8.92
C SER A 123 -11.11 0.08 -9.61
N THR A 124 -11.48 1.35 -9.44
CA THR A 124 -12.66 1.94 -10.10
C THR A 124 -12.46 2.21 -11.59
N VAL A 125 -11.21 2.37 -12.06
CA VAL A 125 -10.92 2.74 -13.45
C VAL A 125 -10.28 1.59 -14.25
N ILE A 126 -9.53 0.71 -13.61
CA ILE A 126 -8.70 -0.32 -14.27
C ILE A 126 -9.52 -1.29 -15.12
N ASN A 127 -10.77 -1.56 -14.74
CA ASN A 127 -11.67 -2.45 -15.48
C ASN A 127 -12.35 -1.78 -16.68
N ALA A 128 -12.34 -0.44 -16.75
CA ALA A 128 -12.99 0.34 -17.81
C ALA A 128 -12.01 0.88 -18.85
N THR A 129 -10.71 0.85 -18.57
CA THR A 129 -9.66 1.39 -19.44
C THR A 129 -8.82 0.30 -20.09
N ARG A 130 -8.20 0.63 -21.23
CA ARG A 130 -7.15 -0.18 -21.89
C ARG A 130 -5.74 0.27 -21.52
N ASP A 131 -5.61 1.34 -20.75
CA ASP A 131 -4.33 1.87 -20.30
C ASP A 131 -3.67 0.90 -19.31
N LEU A 132 -2.59 0.26 -19.75
CA LEU A 132 -1.84 -0.72 -18.97
C LEU A 132 -1.09 -0.09 -17.79
N SER A 133 -0.89 1.23 -17.77
CA SER A 133 -0.20 1.90 -16.66
C SER A 133 -0.95 1.77 -15.34
N PHE A 134 -2.28 1.56 -15.37
CA PHE A 134 -3.05 1.25 -14.16
C PHE A 134 -2.76 -0.16 -13.62
N LEU A 135 -2.41 -1.12 -14.48
CA LEU A 135 -1.99 -2.45 -14.07
C LEU A 135 -0.65 -2.36 -13.34
N ASP A 136 0.30 -1.57 -13.88
CA ASP A 136 1.58 -1.33 -13.24
C ASP A 136 1.40 -0.63 -11.88
N ALA A 137 0.59 0.43 -11.82
CA ALA A 137 0.29 1.14 -10.57
C ALA A 137 -0.35 0.23 -9.52
N MET A 138 -1.24 -0.67 -9.94
CA MET A 138 -1.86 -1.68 -9.08
C MET A 138 -0.81 -2.65 -8.51
N VAL A 139 0.08 -3.19 -9.35
CA VAL A 139 1.14 -4.11 -8.93
C VAL A 139 2.10 -3.41 -7.97
N SER A 140 2.53 -2.19 -8.28
CA SER A 140 3.40 -1.39 -7.41
C SER A 140 2.74 -1.11 -6.06
N GLY A 141 1.44 -0.79 -6.04
CA GLY A 141 0.70 -0.53 -4.81
C GLY A 141 0.57 -1.77 -3.92
N PHE A 142 0.19 -2.92 -4.48
CA PHE A 142 0.16 -4.17 -3.72
C PHE A 142 1.57 -4.62 -3.30
N GLY A 143 2.58 -4.41 -4.13
CA GLY A 143 3.97 -4.71 -3.79
C GLY A 143 4.49 -3.86 -2.63
N TYR A 144 4.11 -2.59 -2.56
CA TYR A 144 4.39 -1.76 -1.39
C TYR A 144 3.78 -2.36 -0.12
N LEU A 145 2.49 -2.70 -0.17
CA LEU A 145 1.77 -3.27 0.98
C LEU A 145 2.38 -4.62 1.40
N TYR A 146 2.63 -5.53 0.46
CA TYR A 146 3.28 -6.81 0.74
C TYR A 146 4.59 -6.64 1.51
N ASN A 147 5.42 -5.66 1.12
CA ASN A 147 6.72 -5.42 1.75
C ASN A 147 6.63 -4.70 3.10
N CYS A 148 5.55 -3.96 3.37
CA CYS A 148 5.48 -3.03 4.50
C CYS A 148 4.42 -3.36 5.56
N LEU A 149 3.43 -4.19 5.27
CA LEU A 149 2.36 -4.54 6.22
C LEU A 149 2.90 -5.25 7.47
N GLU A 150 3.96 -6.05 7.34
CA GLU A 150 4.62 -6.72 8.47
C GLU A 150 5.82 -5.92 9.02
N SER A 151 5.90 -4.61 8.76
CA SER A 151 6.90 -3.76 9.43
C SER A 151 6.59 -3.65 10.93
N SER A 152 7.63 -3.56 11.77
CA SER A 152 7.50 -3.42 13.23
C SER A 152 6.62 -4.51 13.87
N ASP A 153 5.50 -4.11 14.45
CA ASP A 153 4.46 -4.93 15.06
C ASP A 153 3.39 -5.39 14.05
N GLY A 154 3.34 -4.77 12.87
CA GLY A 154 2.41 -5.03 11.76
C GLY A 154 0.95 -4.69 12.02
N PHE A 155 0.49 -4.77 13.27
CA PHE A 155 -0.87 -4.50 13.69
C PHE A 155 -1.35 -3.13 13.24
N THR A 156 -0.56 -2.07 13.50
CA THR A 156 -0.93 -0.71 13.08
C THR A 156 -1.11 -0.61 11.57
N TRP A 157 -0.22 -1.22 10.78
CA TRP A 157 -0.22 -1.11 9.31
C TRP A 157 -1.34 -1.92 8.68
N VAL A 158 -1.60 -3.13 9.18
CA VAL A 158 -2.74 -3.95 8.76
C VAL A 158 -4.06 -3.26 9.08
N SER A 159 -4.19 -2.67 10.27
CA SER A 159 -5.37 -1.89 10.64
C SER A 159 -5.59 -0.70 9.70
N GLN A 160 -4.52 0.04 9.36
CA GLN A 160 -4.61 1.16 8.41
C GLN A 160 -5.04 0.70 7.02
N ALA A 161 -4.46 -0.38 6.50
CA ALA A 161 -4.80 -0.88 5.17
C ALA A 161 -6.26 -1.36 5.10
N ILE A 162 -6.74 -2.09 6.11
CA ILE A 162 -8.15 -2.52 6.17
C ILE A 162 -9.08 -1.29 6.20
N GLY A 163 -8.81 -0.33 7.11
CA GLY A 163 -9.59 0.89 7.23
C GLY A 163 -9.59 1.75 5.96
N ALA A 164 -8.51 1.73 5.18
CA ALA A 164 -8.39 2.42 3.91
C ALA A 164 -9.04 1.68 2.72
N GLY A 165 -9.60 0.48 2.93
CA GLY A 165 -10.34 -0.26 1.90
C GLY A 165 -9.54 -1.34 1.17
N LEU A 166 -8.52 -1.95 1.79
CA LEU A 166 -7.71 -3.01 1.17
C LEU A 166 -8.56 -4.17 0.60
N LEU A 167 -9.60 -4.60 1.32
CA LEU A 167 -10.49 -5.66 0.86
C LEU A 167 -11.23 -5.28 -0.43
N GLN A 168 -11.75 -4.05 -0.49
CA GLN A 168 -12.43 -3.53 -1.68
C GLN A 168 -11.47 -3.46 -2.87
N ALA A 169 -10.28 -2.92 -2.66
CA ALA A 169 -9.26 -2.82 -3.69
C ALA A 169 -8.89 -4.19 -4.26
N PHE A 170 -8.65 -5.19 -3.42
CA PHE A 170 -8.32 -6.55 -3.86
C PHE A 170 -9.43 -7.18 -4.70
N VAL A 171 -10.67 -7.14 -4.20
CA VAL A 171 -11.82 -7.74 -4.90
C VAL A 171 -12.08 -7.04 -6.24
N ASP A 172 -12.01 -5.71 -6.29
CA ASP A 172 -12.31 -4.96 -7.51
C ASP A 172 -11.19 -5.01 -8.55
N CYS A 173 -9.95 -5.14 -8.12
CA CYS A 173 -8.81 -5.36 -9.01
C CYS A 173 -8.70 -6.81 -9.52
N SER A 174 -9.31 -7.77 -8.81
CA SER A 174 -9.19 -9.20 -9.10
C SER A 174 -9.46 -9.63 -10.56
N PRO A 175 -10.37 -9.01 -11.35
CA PRO A 175 -10.55 -9.37 -12.75
C PRO A 175 -9.28 -9.19 -13.61
N GLN A 176 -8.34 -8.35 -13.18
CA GLN A 176 -7.08 -8.08 -13.88
C GLN A 176 -5.95 -9.03 -13.47
N PHE A 177 -6.13 -9.85 -12.43
CA PHE A 177 -5.07 -10.69 -11.87
C PHE A 177 -4.57 -11.78 -12.84
N SER A 178 -5.39 -12.20 -13.80
CA SER A 178 -4.97 -13.13 -14.86
C SER A 178 -3.94 -12.53 -15.83
N LYS A 179 -3.77 -11.22 -15.86
CA LYS A 179 -2.79 -10.51 -16.68
C LYS A 179 -1.43 -10.36 -15.99
N LEU A 180 -1.35 -10.69 -14.70
CA LEU A 180 -0.13 -10.51 -13.92
C LEU A 180 0.88 -11.63 -14.20
N SER A 181 2.17 -11.30 -14.05
CA SER A 181 3.19 -12.34 -14.00
C SER A 181 2.93 -13.28 -12.82
N PRO A 182 3.35 -14.57 -12.89
CA PRO A 182 3.15 -15.50 -11.77
C PRO A 182 3.75 -15.00 -10.45
N LYS A 183 4.87 -14.27 -10.52
CA LYS A 183 5.53 -13.67 -9.36
C LYS A 183 4.69 -12.55 -8.75
N ASP A 184 4.18 -11.64 -9.57
CA ASP A 184 3.39 -10.51 -9.09
C ASP A 184 2.03 -10.97 -8.57
N LEU A 185 1.40 -11.93 -9.26
CA LEU A 185 0.18 -12.57 -8.80
C LEU A 185 0.40 -13.20 -7.42
N ARG A 186 1.48 -13.98 -7.23
CA ARG A 186 1.74 -14.63 -5.94
C ARG A 186 1.95 -13.62 -4.82
N MET A 187 2.68 -12.54 -5.09
CA MET A 187 2.87 -11.44 -4.14
C MET A 187 1.53 -10.84 -3.70
N VAL A 188 0.62 -10.56 -4.64
CA VAL A 188 -0.71 -10.00 -4.34
C VAL A 188 -1.54 -10.98 -3.50
N LEU A 189 -1.55 -12.27 -3.88
CA LEU A 189 -2.30 -13.31 -3.17
C LEU A 189 -1.78 -13.58 -1.76
N ASP A 190 -0.45 -13.53 -1.55
CA ASP A 190 0.17 -13.76 -0.24
C ASP A 190 -0.30 -12.76 0.84
N ILE A 191 -0.74 -11.56 0.46
CA ILE A 191 -1.34 -10.60 1.40
C ILE A 191 -2.55 -11.23 2.10
N PHE A 192 -3.43 -11.89 1.35
CA PHE A 192 -4.67 -12.48 1.86
C PHE A 192 -4.50 -13.92 2.34
N GLU A 193 -3.54 -14.66 1.77
CA GLU A 193 -3.28 -16.04 2.13
C GLU A 193 -2.40 -16.18 3.39
N LYS A 194 -1.44 -15.26 3.58
CA LYS A 194 -0.42 -15.37 4.63
C LYS A 194 -0.40 -14.21 5.60
N ILE A 195 -0.45 -12.97 5.11
CA ILE A 195 -0.26 -11.79 5.97
C ILE A 195 -1.52 -11.55 6.81
N LEU A 196 -2.65 -11.18 6.19
CA LEU A 196 -3.87 -10.82 6.91
C LEU A 196 -4.35 -11.90 7.91
N PRO A 197 -4.35 -13.22 7.58
CA PRO A 197 -4.74 -14.26 8.53
C PRO A 197 -4.01 -14.23 9.87
N ARG A 198 -2.72 -13.86 9.89
CA ARG A 198 -1.92 -13.78 11.13
C ARG A 198 -2.43 -12.71 12.09
N TYR A 199 -3.05 -11.65 11.56
CA TYR A 199 -3.56 -10.53 12.35
C TYR A 199 -5.03 -10.70 12.76
N LEU A 200 -5.71 -11.77 12.33
CA LEU A 200 -7.06 -12.10 12.78
C LEU A 200 -7.13 -12.59 14.24
N VAL A 201 -5.99 -12.70 14.91
CA VAL A 201 -5.92 -12.90 16.38
C VAL A 201 -6.30 -11.63 17.15
N TYR A 202 -6.17 -10.46 16.51
CA TYR A 202 -6.49 -9.18 17.14
C TYR A 202 -7.97 -8.86 16.95
N ARG A 203 -8.70 -8.74 18.06
CA ARG A 203 -10.13 -8.42 18.06
C ARG A 203 -10.48 -7.17 17.24
N SER A 204 -9.71 -6.10 17.37
CA SER A 204 -9.97 -4.85 16.64
C SER A 204 -9.80 -4.99 15.13
N ILE A 205 -8.91 -5.88 14.66
CA ILE A 205 -8.79 -6.21 13.24
C ILE A 205 -10.02 -6.97 12.76
N VAL A 206 -10.48 -7.95 13.54
CA VAL A 206 -11.69 -8.73 13.23
C VAL A 206 -12.93 -7.82 13.17
N GLU A 207 -13.08 -6.91 14.14
CA GLU A 207 -14.17 -5.92 14.15
C GLU A 207 -14.09 -4.97 12.94
N ALA A 208 -12.89 -4.52 12.56
CA ALA A 208 -12.69 -3.65 11.40
C ALA A 208 -12.99 -4.35 10.06
N LEU A 209 -12.94 -5.68 10.00
CA LEU A 209 -13.25 -6.46 8.80
C LEU A 209 -14.75 -6.68 8.59
N ASP A 210 -15.55 -6.72 9.65
CA ASP A 210 -16.97 -7.11 9.59
C ASP A 210 -17.78 -6.27 8.60
N GLY A 211 -17.76 -4.94 8.74
CA GLY A 211 -18.48 -4.03 7.85
C GLY A 211 -18.09 -4.19 6.37
N PRO A 212 -16.79 -4.08 6.02
CA PRO A 212 -16.33 -4.30 4.65
C PRO A 212 -16.68 -5.68 4.08
N MET A 213 -16.57 -6.74 4.88
CA MET A 213 -16.87 -8.11 4.44
C MET A 213 -18.34 -8.27 4.03
N ARG A 214 -19.28 -7.83 4.87
CA ARG A 214 -20.72 -7.87 4.54
C ARG A 214 -21.03 -7.09 3.27
N LYS A 215 -20.47 -5.88 3.14
CA LYS A 215 -20.67 -5.03 1.96
C LYS A 215 -20.21 -5.71 0.67
N LEU A 216 -19.13 -6.48 0.73
CA LEU A 216 -18.60 -7.19 -0.44
C LEU A 216 -19.40 -8.43 -0.81
N ASP A 217 -20.07 -9.07 0.15
CA ASP A 217 -20.95 -10.22 -0.08
C ASP A 217 -22.26 -9.85 -0.77
N ASP A 218 -22.82 -8.70 -0.42
CA ASP A 218 -24.14 -8.25 -0.90
C ASP A 218 -24.08 -7.59 -2.30
N GLY A 219 -22.88 -7.42 -2.86
CA GLY A 219 -22.63 -6.62 -4.06
C GLY A 219 -22.12 -7.39 -5.29
N PRO A 220 -22.04 -6.71 -6.45
CA PRO A 220 -21.42 -7.27 -7.66
C PRO A 220 -19.93 -7.60 -7.48
N SER A 221 -19.28 -7.05 -6.44
CA SER A 221 -17.89 -7.32 -6.07
C SER A 221 -17.64 -8.80 -5.80
N LYS A 222 -18.57 -9.53 -5.17
CA LYS A 222 -18.44 -10.99 -4.98
C LYS A 222 -18.22 -11.73 -6.29
N ASN A 223 -18.98 -11.40 -7.33
CA ASN A 223 -18.86 -12.03 -8.64
C ASN A 223 -17.52 -11.73 -9.34
N ARG A 224 -16.89 -10.59 -9.04
CA ARG A 224 -15.58 -10.23 -9.61
C ARG A 224 -14.51 -11.20 -9.12
N VAL A 225 -14.42 -11.38 -7.80
CA VAL A 225 -13.38 -12.24 -7.22
C VAL A 225 -13.66 -13.72 -7.45
N THR A 226 -14.91 -14.17 -7.44
CA THR A 226 -15.23 -15.59 -7.68
C THR A 226 -14.93 -16.07 -9.10
N LYS A 227 -14.84 -15.17 -10.07
CA LYS A 227 -14.45 -15.45 -11.46
C LYS A 227 -12.98 -15.18 -11.76
N SER A 228 -12.21 -14.76 -10.75
CA SER A 228 -10.81 -14.37 -10.90
C SER A 228 -9.84 -15.46 -10.49
N ALA A 229 -8.55 -15.26 -10.78
CA ALA A 229 -7.46 -16.07 -10.26
C ALA A 229 -7.31 -16.00 -8.72
N ALA A 230 -7.97 -15.06 -8.05
CA ALA A 230 -7.96 -14.92 -6.59
C ALA A 230 -9.10 -15.69 -5.87
N LYS A 231 -9.98 -16.37 -6.61
CA LYS A 231 -11.17 -17.03 -6.05
C LYS A 231 -10.88 -17.86 -4.79
N ASP A 232 -9.92 -18.79 -4.89
CA ASP A 232 -9.68 -19.77 -3.83
C ASP A 232 -9.05 -19.13 -2.59
N VAL A 233 -8.08 -18.21 -2.81
CA VAL A 233 -7.46 -17.43 -1.73
C VAL A 233 -8.48 -16.54 -1.03
N TRP A 234 -9.35 -15.87 -1.81
CA TRP A 234 -10.42 -15.04 -1.25
C TRP A 234 -11.40 -15.87 -0.43
N HIS A 235 -11.87 -17.01 -0.94
CA HIS A 235 -12.80 -17.87 -0.19
C HIS A 235 -12.18 -18.40 1.11
N ALA A 236 -10.92 -18.82 1.08
CA ALA A 236 -10.23 -19.30 2.28
C ALA A 236 -10.08 -18.19 3.32
N PHE A 237 -9.63 -17.00 2.91
CA PHE A 237 -9.54 -15.83 3.78
C PHE A 237 -10.92 -15.43 4.33
N HIS A 238 -11.93 -15.38 3.46
CA HIS A 238 -13.28 -14.94 3.81
C HIS A 238 -13.92 -15.85 4.85
N LYS A 239 -13.80 -17.17 4.66
CA LYS A 239 -14.26 -18.17 5.63
C LYS A 239 -13.59 -17.97 6.99
N LEU A 240 -12.26 -17.87 7.01
CA LEU A 240 -11.51 -17.68 8.26
C LEU A 240 -11.89 -16.37 8.97
N ALA A 241 -11.99 -15.26 8.23
CA ALA A 241 -12.41 -13.98 8.80
C ALA A 241 -13.84 -14.07 9.37
N SER A 242 -14.77 -14.71 8.67
CA SER A 242 -16.15 -14.92 9.12
C SER A 242 -16.22 -15.76 10.40
N GLU A 243 -15.45 -16.85 10.50
CA GLU A 243 -15.33 -17.66 11.72
C GLU A 243 -14.84 -16.82 12.90
N ARG A 244 -13.86 -15.95 12.69
CA ARG A 244 -13.31 -15.07 13.75
C ARG A 244 -14.32 -14.00 14.16
N ILE A 245 -15.05 -13.42 13.21
CA ILE A 245 -16.13 -12.45 13.50
C ILE A 245 -17.21 -13.09 14.37
N MET A 246 -17.66 -14.32 14.03
CA MET A 246 -18.65 -15.04 14.83
C MET A 246 -18.19 -15.30 16.27
N VAL A 247 -16.91 -15.67 16.46
CA VAL A 247 -16.33 -15.83 17.80
C VAL A 247 -16.36 -14.53 18.59
N VAL A 248 -15.98 -13.40 17.97
CA VAL A 248 -16.02 -12.09 18.65
C VAL A 248 -17.44 -11.71 19.06
N TRP A 249 -18.45 -11.91 18.20
CA TRP A 249 -19.83 -11.61 18.56
C TRP A 249 -20.34 -12.51 19.67
N HIS A 250 -20.04 -13.81 19.63
CA HIS A 250 -20.45 -14.73 20.69
C HIS A 250 -19.86 -14.34 22.03
N ILE A 251 -18.57 -13.96 22.08
CA ILE A 251 -17.93 -13.44 23.30
C ILE A 251 -18.62 -12.17 23.77
N VAL A 252 -18.88 -11.22 22.87
CA VAL A 252 -19.57 -9.95 23.22
C VAL A 252 -20.96 -10.22 23.80
N ASP A 253 -21.75 -11.08 23.17
CA ASP A 253 -23.12 -11.35 23.60
C ASP A 253 -23.20 -12.20 24.88
N THR A 254 -22.26 -13.13 25.09
CA THR A 254 -22.20 -13.94 26.32
C THR A 254 -21.57 -13.21 27.51
N MET A 255 -20.74 -12.19 27.26
CA MET A 255 -20.03 -11.43 28.31
C MET A 255 -20.61 -10.03 28.57
N LYS A 256 -21.60 -9.57 27.80
CA LYS A 256 -22.38 -8.35 28.14
C LYS A 256 -22.95 -8.48 29.56
N GLY A 257 -22.44 -7.65 30.48
CA GLY A 257 -22.86 -7.62 31.89
C GLY A 257 -22.06 -8.51 32.85
N LYS A 258 -21.08 -9.29 32.38
CA LYS A 258 -20.14 -10.01 33.24
C LYS A 258 -18.80 -9.28 33.25
N HIS A 259 -18.40 -8.74 34.40
CA HIS A 259 -17.06 -8.17 34.57
C HIS A 259 -16.02 -9.27 34.39
N VAL A 260 -15.36 -9.27 33.24
CA VAL A 260 -14.18 -10.10 33.00
C VAL A 260 -12.99 -9.30 33.47
N THR A 261 -12.51 -9.60 34.68
CA THR A 261 -11.18 -9.17 35.12
C THR A 261 -10.14 -9.95 34.32
N CYS A 262 -9.18 -9.24 33.74
CA CYS A 262 -8.02 -9.87 33.12
C CYS A 262 -7.03 -10.20 34.26
N ASP A 263 -6.85 -11.47 34.58
CA ASP A 263 -5.97 -11.95 35.66
C ASP A 263 -4.47 -11.79 35.36
N ASN A 264 -4.08 -10.81 34.55
CA ASN A 264 -2.67 -10.42 34.33
C ASN A 264 -2.13 -9.59 35.51
N VAL A 265 -2.39 -10.03 36.74
CA VAL A 265 -1.65 -9.54 37.91
C VAL A 265 -0.31 -10.26 37.88
N LYS A 266 0.74 -9.52 37.52
CA LYS A 266 2.12 -9.96 37.73
C LYS A 266 2.30 -10.21 39.24
N VAL A 267 2.64 -11.44 39.62
CA VAL A 267 3.21 -11.77 40.92
C VAL A 267 4.68 -11.42 40.92
#